data_AF-A0A9E4A6F5-F1
#
_entry.id   AF-A0A9E4A6F5-F1
#
_cell.length_a   1.000
_cell.length_b   1.000
_cell.length_c   1.000
_cell.angle_alpha   90.00
_cell.angle_beta   90.00
_cell.angle_gamma   90.00
#
_symmetry.space_group_name_H-M   'P 1'
#
loop_
_entity.id
_entity.type
_entity.pdbx_description
1 polymer ?
#
loop_
_entity_poly.entity_id
_entity_poly.type
_entity_poly.pdbx_seq_one_letter_code
_entity_poly.pdbx_strand_id
1 'polypeptide(L)'
;TKVMVTAASESGMPQNPEERVTNASRMVDAANDRGIAIEDIFIDPLYFPIGVDTENGNHAFEAIRQLREKYGPAIHISGGFSNVSFQMPSRRLINDVFMILAVEAGADSGIIDPVTNNPQKALSVDRRSRAYQLTEDMMLGKDRFCRTFLRAYRKGELEG
;
A
#
# COMPACT_ATOMS: atom_id res chain seq x y z
N THR A 1 4.75 24.06 5.10
CA THR A 1 5.91 23.18 4.83
C THR A 1 5.39 21.77 4.85
N LYS A 2 5.59 21.00 3.78
CA LYS A 2 5.08 19.63 3.71
C LYS A 2 6.04 18.64 4.35
N VAL A 3 5.51 17.65 5.06
CA VAL A 3 6.30 16.63 5.76
C VAL A 3 5.73 15.24 5.54
N MET A 4 6.61 14.24 5.59
CA MET A 4 6.23 12.84 5.65
C MET A 4 6.47 12.31 7.05
N VAL A 5 5.47 11.64 7.62
CA VAL A 5 5.54 10.96 8.92
C VAL A 5 5.37 9.46 8.71
N THR A 6 6.14 8.64 9.41
CA THR A 6 6.15 7.19 9.20
C THR A 6 5.55 6.44 10.37
N ALA A 7 4.96 5.28 10.12
CA ALA A 7 4.42 4.38 11.14
C ALA A 7 5.47 3.50 11.87
N ALA A 8 6.76 3.85 11.81
CA ALA A 8 7.80 3.17 12.57
C ALA A 8 7.73 3.57 14.05
N SER A 9 8.18 2.70 14.95
CA SER A 9 8.36 3.02 16.36
C SER A 9 9.80 2.77 16.83
N GLU A 10 10.13 3.27 18.02
CA GLU A 10 11.40 2.97 18.68
C GLU A 10 11.59 1.46 18.95
N SER A 11 10.49 0.73 19.18
CA SER A 11 10.48 -0.70 19.49
C SER A 11 10.56 -1.59 18.25
N GLY A 12 10.42 -1.04 17.04
CA GLY A 12 10.55 -1.77 15.79
C GLY A 12 9.54 -1.37 14.70
N MET A 13 9.40 -2.26 13.72
CA MET A 13 8.42 -2.11 12.64
C MET A 13 7.03 -2.59 13.08
N PRO A 14 5.94 -1.91 12.67
CA PRO A 14 4.60 -2.29 13.06
C PRO A 14 4.18 -3.64 12.47
N GLN A 15 3.45 -4.45 13.21
CA GLN A 15 3.07 -5.81 12.80
C GLN A 15 1.64 -5.94 12.27
N ASN A 16 0.77 -4.97 12.56
CA ASN A 16 -0.67 -5.01 12.26
C ASN A 16 -1.19 -3.57 11.96
N PRO A 17 -2.44 -3.43 11.46
CA PRO A 17 -3.05 -2.12 11.22
C PRO A 17 -3.05 -1.19 12.44
N GLU A 18 -3.36 -1.73 13.62
CA GLU A 18 -3.55 -0.97 14.85
C GLU A 18 -2.24 -0.31 15.30
N GLU A 19 -1.13 -1.03 15.21
CA GLU A 19 0.21 -0.49 15.46
C GLU A 19 0.58 0.57 14.44
N ARG A 20 0.25 0.39 13.16
CA ARG A 20 0.52 1.39 12.12
C ARG A 20 -0.20 2.69 12.42
N VAL A 21 -1.49 2.61 12.71
CA VAL A 21 -2.33 3.76 13.06
C VAL A 21 -1.83 4.42 14.33
N THR A 22 -1.48 3.64 15.35
CA THR A 22 -0.97 4.15 16.63
C THR A 22 0.34 4.91 16.46
N ASN A 23 1.30 4.32 15.74
CA ASN A 23 2.62 4.93 15.50
C ASN A 23 2.50 6.18 14.63
N ALA A 24 1.75 6.11 13.53
CA ALA A 24 1.51 7.27 12.67
C ALA A 24 0.81 8.40 13.42
N SER A 25 -0.19 8.07 14.25
CA SER A 25 -0.93 9.08 15.03
C SER A 25 -0.02 9.86 15.97
N ARG A 26 0.90 9.19 16.67
CA ARG A 26 1.89 9.86 17.53
C ARG A 26 2.74 10.86 16.75
N MET A 27 3.09 10.52 15.51
CA MET A 27 3.88 11.41 14.66
C MET A 27 3.06 12.57 14.10
N VAL A 28 1.78 12.35 13.78
CA VAL A 28 0.85 13.43 13.41
C VAL A 28 0.68 14.40 14.57
N ASP A 29 0.48 13.91 15.79
CA ASP A 29 0.35 14.75 16.99
C ASP A 29 1.64 15.57 17.21
N ALA A 30 2.81 14.94 17.09
CA ALA A 30 4.10 15.62 17.20
C ALA A 30 4.33 16.69 16.11
N ALA A 31 3.79 16.50 14.90
CA ALA A 31 3.84 17.48 13.82
C ALA A 31 2.89 18.66 14.09
N ASN A 32 1.67 18.37 14.54
CA ASN A 32 0.68 19.38 14.93
C ASN A 32 1.18 20.25 16.09
N ASP A 33 1.80 19.66 17.11
CA ASP A 33 2.41 20.39 18.24
C ASP A 33 3.51 21.38 17.79
N ARG A 34 4.08 21.17 16.61
CA ARG A 34 5.07 22.05 15.97
C ARG A 34 4.45 23.04 14.98
N GLY A 35 3.13 23.10 14.91
CA GLY A 35 2.39 24.03 14.05
C GLY A 35 2.31 23.62 12.58
N ILE A 36 2.54 22.35 12.24
CA ILE A 36 2.35 21.85 10.87
C ILE A 36 0.86 21.55 10.68
N ALA A 37 0.25 22.15 9.65
CA ALA A 37 -1.15 21.94 9.34
C ALA A 37 -1.41 20.51 8.83
N ILE A 38 -2.60 19.97 9.09
CA ILE A 38 -2.95 18.57 8.76
C ILE A 38 -2.85 18.29 7.26
N GLU A 39 -3.18 19.28 6.42
CA GLU A 39 -3.08 19.24 4.96
C GLU A 39 -1.66 19.25 4.40
N ASP A 40 -0.67 19.59 5.23
CA ASP A 40 0.75 19.54 4.89
C ASP A 40 1.40 18.21 5.33
N ILE A 41 0.65 17.29 5.95
CA ILE A 41 1.15 16.01 6.47
C ILE A 41 0.81 14.85 5.52
N PHE A 42 1.85 14.08 5.17
CA PHE A 42 1.74 12.82 4.45
C PHE A 42 2.09 11.66 5.38
N ILE A 43 1.15 10.76 5.64
CA ILE A 43 1.40 9.55 6.43
C ILE A 43 1.92 8.44 5.52
N ASP A 44 3.08 7.87 5.84
CA ASP A 44 3.56 6.58 5.31
C ASP A 44 3.26 5.47 6.34
N PRO A 45 2.24 4.61 6.10
CA PRO A 45 1.90 3.52 7.00
C PRO A 45 2.85 2.33 6.89
N LEU A 46 3.89 2.39 6.04
CA LEU A 46 4.93 1.39 5.77
C LEU A 46 4.46 0.13 5.04
N TYR A 47 4.61 0.08 3.72
CA TYR A 47 4.24 -1.11 2.93
C TYR A 47 5.35 -2.17 2.93
N PHE A 48 5.00 -3.41 3.28
CA PHE A 48 5.94 -4.54 3.36
C PHE A 48 5.74 -5.55 2.23
N PRO A 49 6.78 -6.35 1.89
CA PRO A 49 6.72 -7.29 0.77
C PRO A 49 5.65 -8.38 0.97
N ILE A 50 4.76 -8.56 0.00
CA ILE A 50 3.71 -9.60 0.06
C ILE A 50 4.26 -11.03 0.10
N GLY A 51 5.47 -11.22 -0.46
CA GLY A 51 6.13 -12.54 -0.46
C GLY A 51 6.63 -12.99 0.93
N VAL A 52 6.70 -12.08 1.90
CA VAL A 52 7.14 -12.38 3.28
C VAL A 52 5.97 -12.81 4.15
N ASP A 53 4.85 -12.09 4.08
CA ASP A 53 3.62 -12.41 4.80
C ASP A 53 2.41 -12.12 3.90
N THR A 54 1.50 -13.09 3.81
CA THR A 54 0.27 -13.02 3.02
C THR A 54 -0.68 -11.94 3.54
N GLU A 55 -0.58 -11.56 4.81
CA GLU A 55 -1.41 -10.51 5.41
C GLU A 55 -0.87 -9.08 5.18
N ASN A 56 0.35 -8.92 4.61
CA ASN A 56 0.95 -7.58 4.46
C ASN A 56 0.09 -6.60 3.66
N GLY A 57 -0.64 -7.07 2.64
CA GLY A 57 -1.58 -6.26 1.89
C GLY A 57 -2.78 -5.84 2.75
N ASN A 58 -3.42 -6.78 3.44
CA ASN A 58 -4.52 -6.49 4.37
C ASN A 58 -4.11 -5.50 5.46
N HIS A 59 -2.93 -5.69 6.04
CA HIS A 59 -2.38 -4.78 7.05
C HIS A 59 -2.22 -3.34 6.53
N ALA A 60 -1.78 -3.19 5.28
CA ALA A 60 -1.63 -1.89 4.63
C ALA A 60 -3.00 -1.25 4.35
N PHE A 61 -3.91 -1.96 3.68
CA PHE A 61 -5.21 -1.41 3.29
C PHE A 61 -6.08 -1.05 4.49
N GLU A 62 -6.06 -1.87 5.54
CA GLU A 62 -6.83 -1.59 6.74
C GLU A 62 -6.27 -0.39 7.52
N ALA A 63 -4.94 -0.24 7.61
CA ALA A 63 -4.34 0.95 8.18
C ALA A 63 -4.69 2.22 7.38
N ILE A 64 -4.69 2.15 6.05
CA ILE A 64 -5.11 3.28 5.19
C ILE A 64 -6.56 3.67 5.49
N ARG A 65 -7.49 2.70 5.59
CA ARG A 65 -8.91 2.98 5.92
C ARG A 65 -9.06 3.65 7.27
N GLN A 66 -8.43 3.10 8.32
CA GLN A 66 -8.52 3.64 9.67
C GLN A 66 -7.91 5.05 9.76
N LEU A 67 -6.79 5.30 9.08
CA LEU A 67 -6.19 6.63 9.01
C LEU A 67 -7.10 7.63 8.28
N ARG A 68 -7.70 7.21 7.16
CA ARG A 68 -8.62 8.06 6.39
C ARG A 68 -9.88 8.38 7.18
N GLU A 69 -10.46 7.41 7.90
CA GLU A 69 -11.60 7.61 8.79
C GLU A 69 -11.25 8.59 9.93
N LYS A 70 -10.08 8.39 10.55
CA LYS A 70 -9.64 9.21 11.70
C LYS A 70 -9.36 10.66 11.35
N TYR A 71 -8.69 10.92 10.23
CA TYR A 71 -8.18 12.26 9.89
C TYR A 71 -8.95 12.96 8.76
N GLY A 72 -9.90 12.27 8.13
CA GLY A 72 -10.69 12.81 7.03
C GLY A 72 -9.86 13.10 5.78
N PRO A 73 -10.42 13.82 4.78
CA PRO A 73 -9.79 14.05 3.48
C PRO A 73 -8.63 15.06 3.53
N ALA A 74 -8.46 15.79 4.64
CA ALA A 74 -7.46 16.85 4.72
C ALA A 74 -6.03 16.29 4.82
N ILE A 75 -5.83 15.19 5.54
CA ILE A 75 -4.50 14.55 5.60
C ILE A 75 -4.20 13.77 4.32
N HIS A 76 -2.92 13.64 3.97
CA HIS A 76 -2.49 12.78 2.88
C HIS A 76 -1.99 11.43 3.38
N ILE A 77 -2.27 10.37 2.63
CA ILE A 77 -1.78 9.01 2.91
C ILE A 77 -0.97 8.54 1.71
N SER A 78 0.28 8.17 1.97
CA SER A 78 1.31 7.91 0.97
C SER A 78 2.20 6.72 1.35
N GLY A 79 3.28 6.50 0.59
CA GLY A 79 4.31 5.50 0.87
C GLY A 79 4.93 4.92 -0.40
N GLY A 80 5.96 4.08 -0.21
CA GLY A 80 6.67 3.40 -1.30
C GLY A 80 5.93 2.19 -1.84
N PHE A 81 5.16 2.34 -2.92
CA PHE A 81 4.29 1.25 -3.43
C PHE A 81 5.11 0.07 -3.94
N SER A 82 6.29 0.31 -4.49
CA SER A 82 7.16 -0.74 -5.04
C SER A 82 7.71 -1.73 -3.99
N ASN A 83 7.61 -1.41 -2.70
CA ASN A 83 8.06 -2.28 -1.61
C ASN A 83 7.23 -3.58 -1.53
N VAL A 84 5.92 -3.50 -1.85
CA VAL A 84 5.01 -4.64 -1.75
C VAL A 84 5.40 -5.78 -2.70
N SER A 85 5.98 -5.45 -3.85
CA SER A 85 6.39 -6.41 -4.89
C SER A 85 7.83 -6.90 -4.75
N PHE A 86 8.56 -6.53 -3.69
CA PHE A 86 9.96 -6.91 -3.53
C PHE A 86 10.12 -8.44 -3.56
N GLN A 87 11.08 -8.92 -4.37
CA GLN A 87 11.35 -10.34 -4.66
C GLN A 87 10.23 -11.12 -5.35
N MET A 88 9.13 -10.49 -5.74
CA MET A 88 8.07 -11.14 -6.51
C MET A 88 8.27 -10.97 -8.03
N PRO A 89 7.86 -11.95 -8.85
CA PRO A 89 7.78 -11.76 -10.30
C PRO A 89 6.65 -10.80 -10.67
N SER A 90 6.62 -10.35 -11.94
CA SER A 90 5.57 -9.46 -12.45
C SER A 90 5.31 -8.22 -11.59
N ARG A 91 6.39 -7.61 -11.07
CA ARG A 91 6.34 -6.46 -10.13
C ARG A 91 5.47 -5.31 -10.63
N ARG A 92 5.47 -5.05 -11.94
CA ARG A 92 4.63 -4.01 -12.55
C ARG A 92 3.15 -4.24 -12.26
N LEU A 93 2.64 -5.45 -12.55
CA LEU A 93 1.26 -5.84 -12.30
C LEU A 93 0.93 -5.76 -10.80
N ILE A 94 1.83 -6.25 -9.93
CA ILE A 94 1.66 -6.19 -8.48
C ILE A 94 1.52 -4.74 -8.00
N ASN A 95 2.41 -3.86 -8.44
CA ASN A 95 2.39 -2.45 -8.06
C ASN A 95 1.13 -1.73 -8.59
N ASP A 96 0.67 -2.05 -9.81
CA ASP A 96 -0.55 -1.47 -10.38
C ASP A 96 -1.79 -1.89 -9.56
N VAL A 97 -1.91 -3.18 -9.22
CA VAL A 97 -3.02 -3.70 -8.40
C VAL A 97 -2.96 -3.16 -6.97
N PHE A 98 -1.78 -3.10 -6.37
CA PHE A 98 -1.61 -2.48 -5.06
C PHE A 98 -2.03 -1.00 -5.07
N MET A 99 -1.62 -0.24 -6.10
CA MET A 99 -2.02 1.16 -6.26
C MET A 99 -3.53 1.32 -6.31
N ILE A 100 -4.21 0.49 -7.11
CA ILE A 100 -5.67 0.49 -7.20
C ILE A 100 -6.30 0.27 -5.82
N LEU A 101 -5.90 -0.80 -5.12
CA LEU A 101 -6.47 -1.16 -3.82
C LEU A 101 -6.13 -0.14 -2.72
N ALA A 102 -4.94 0.48 -2.76
CA ALA A 102 -4.54 1.53 -1.84
C ALA A 102 -5.37 2.80 -2.03
N VAL A 103 -5.62 3.20 -3.28
CA VAL A 103 -6.51 4.34 -3.60
C VAL A 103 -7.94 4.07 -3.14
N GLU A 104 -8.46 2.85 -3.36
CA GLU A 104 -9.78 2.45 -2.86
C GLU A 104 -9.87 2.47 -1.33
N ALA A 105 -8.78 2.11 -0.64
CA ALA A 105 -8.71 2.19 0.81
C ALA A 105 -8.65 3.63 1.33
N GLY A 106 -8.25 4.60 0.49
CA GLY A 106 -8.23 6.02 0.83
C GLY A 106 -6.87 6.71 0.69
N ALA A 107 -5.85 6.06 0.10
CA ALA A 107 -4.58 6.70 -0.24
C ALA A 107 -4.74 7.70 -1.39
N ASP A 108 -4.03 8.81 -1.32
CA ASP A 108 -4.12 9.92 -2.29
C ASP A 108 -2.76 10.37 -2.84
N SER A 109 -1.68 9.77 -2.35
CA SER A 109 -0.31 10.04 -2.79
C SER A 109 0.51 8.74 -2.79
N GLY A 110 1.64 8.70 -3.49
CA GLY A 110 2.51 7.52 -3.51
C GLY A 110 3.88 7.80 -4.13
N ILE A 111 4.90 7.12 -3.62
CA ILE A 111 6.24 7.06 -4.24
C ILE A 111 6.24 5.87 -5.19
N ILE A 112 6.25 6.16 -6.48
CA ILE A 112 6.10 5.19 -7.58
C ILE A 112 7.19 5.39 -8.64
N ASP A 113 7.39 4.38 -9.48
CA ASP A 113 8.08 4.56 -10.76
C ASP A 113 7.04 4.94 -11.82
N PRO A 114 6.98 6.21 -12.27
CA PRO A 114 5.96 6.66 -13.20
C PRO A 114 6.14 6.14 -14.63
N VAL A 115 7.32 5.60 -14.97
CA VAL A 115 7.60 5.02 -16.29
C VAL A 115 6.97 3.63 -16.39
N THR A 116 7.10 2.82 -15.34
CA THR A 116 6.58 1.45 -15.30
C THR A 116 5.16 1.37 -14.73
N ASN A 117 4.83 2.17 -13.73
CA ASN A 117 3.56 2.20 -12.99
C ASN A 117 2.88 3.57 -13.10
N ASN A 118 2.65 4.04 -14.33
CA ASN A 118 1.91 5.29 -14.55
C ASN A 118 0.50 5.22 -13.90
N PRO A 119 0.11 6.19 -13.04
CA PRO A 119 -1.16 6.12 -12.31
C PRO A 119 -2.40 6.04 -13.18
N GLN A 120 -2.44 6.79 -14.29
CA GLN A 120 -3.60 6.78 -15.20
C GLN A 120 -3.76 5.41 -15.85
N LYS A 121 -2.65 4.78 -16.25
CA LYS A 121 -2.66 3.42 -16.80
C LYS A 121 -3.04 2.39 -15.75
N ALA A 122 -2.45 2.46 -14.55
CA ALA A 122 -2.74 1.56 -13.45
C ALA A 122 -4.23 1.59 -13.10
N LEU A 123 -4.81 2.76 -12.91
CA LEU A 123 -6.23 2.93 -12.58
C LEU A 123 -7.19 2.52 -13.73
N SER A 124 -6.67 2.31 -14.95
CA SER A 124 -7.42 1.83 -16.12
C SER A 124 -7.26 0.33 -16.43
N VAL A 125 -6.52 -0.42 -15.60
CA VAL A 125 -6.32 -1.87 -15.78
C VAL A 125 -7.65 -2.61 -15.82
N ASP A 126 -7.79 -3.58 -16.72
CA ASP A 126 -8.97 -4.44 -16.78
C ASP A 126 -9.06 -5.34 -15.54
N ARG A 127 -9.96 -4.96 -14.63
CA ARG A 127 -10.24 -5.68 -13.38
C ARG A 127 -10.90 -7.04 -13.58
N ARG A 128 -11.46 -7.31 -14.76
CA ARG A 128 -12.05 -8.61 -15.10
C ARG A 128 -11.00 -9.59 -15.62
N SER A 129 -9.81 -9.10 -15.95
CA SER A 129 -8.72 -9.94 -16.40
C SER A 129 -8.32 -10.94 -15.31
N ARG A 130 -7.95 -12.14 -15.75
CA ARG A 130 -7.48 -13.19 -14.84
C ARG A 130 -6.23 -12.76 -14.06
N ALA A 131 -5.33 -12.03 -14.73
CA ALA A 131 -4.11 -11.52 -14.13
C ALA A 131 -4.40 -10.55 -12.98
N TYR A 132 -5.35 -9.63 -13.16
CA TYR A 132 -5.80 -8.72 -12.09
C TYR A 132 -6.37 -9.52 -10.92
N GLN A 133 -7.35 -10.40 -11.16
CA GLN A 133 -8.04 -11.15 -10.09
C GLN A 133 -7.09 -11.99 -9.24
N LEU A 134 -6.13 -12.67 -9.88
CA LEU A 134 -5.12 -13.45 -9.18
C LEU A 134 -4.20 -12.58 -8.30
N THR A 135 -3.87 -11.38 -8.79
CA THR A 135 -3.02 -10.44 -8.06
C THR A 135 -3.80 -9.80 -6.91
N GLU A 136 -5.08 -9.47 -7.12
CA GLU A 136 -5.99 -8.97 -6.09
C GLU A 136 -6.19 -10.00 -4.98
N ASP A 137 -6.47 -11.27 -5.32
CA ASP A 137 -6.57 -12.35 -4.33
C ASP A 137 -5.28 -12.50 -3.52
N MET A 138 -4.12 -12.37 -4.14
CA MET A 138 -2.83 -12.35 -3.45
C MET A 138 -2.67 -11.14 -2.53
N MET A 139 -3.04 -9.94 -2.97
CA MET A 139 -2.97 -8.71 -2.16
C MET A 139 -3.94 -8.72 -0.98
N LEU A 140 -5.10 -9.38 -1.11
CA LEU A 140 -6.15 -9.45 -0.09
C LEU A 140 -6.03 -10.68 0.83
N GLY A 141 -4.87 -11.35 0.83
CA GLY A 141 -4.61 -12.51 1.68
C GLY A 141 -5.36 -13.80 1.30
N LYS A 142 -6.05 -13.81 0.16
CA LYS A 142 -6.85 -14.96 -0.33
C LYS A 142 -5.99 -16.01 -1.04
N ASP A 143 -4.74 -15.71 -1.39
CA ASP A 143 -3.78 -16.65 -1.97
C ASP A 143 -2.65 -16.99 -0.98
N ARG A 144 -2.88 -18.02 -0.16
CA ARG A 144 -1.94 -18.46 0.87
C ARG A 144 -0.55 -18.77 0.28
N PHE A 145 0.48 -18.10 0.80
CA PHE A 145 1.87 -18.17 0.31
C PHE A 145 2.04 -17.77 -1.17
N CYS A 146 1.15 -16.93 -1.71
CA CYS A 146 1.17 -16.47 -3.10
C CYS A 146 1.19 -17.63 -4.13
N ARG A 147 0.69 -18.81 -3.77
CA ARG A 147 0.90 -20.05 -4.56
C ARG A 147 0.22 -20.00 -5.91
N THR A 148 -1.00 -19.47 -5.94
CA THR A 148 -1.83 -19.41 -7.15
C THR A 148 -1.24 -18.40 -8.13
N PHE A 149 -0.88 -17.22 -7.65
CA PHE A 149 -0.18 -16.19 -8.42
C PHE A 149 1.13 -16.72 -9.01
N LEU A 150 1.99 -17.32 -8.18
CA LEU A 150 3.29 -17.86 -8.64
C LEU A 150 3.13 -19.02 -9.63
N ARG A 151 2.05 -19.82 -9.51
CA ARG A 151 1.75 -20.88 -10.49
C ARG A 151 1.32 -20.29 -11.83
N ALA A 152 0.47 -19.26 -11.82
CA ALA A 152 0.05 -18.57 -13.03
C ALA A 152 1.23 -17.90 -13.74
N TYR A 153 2.13 -17.26 -12.98
CA TYR A 153 3.37 -16.69 -13.50
C TYR A 153 4.21 -17.73 -14.27
N ARG A 154 4.46 -18.90 -13.65
CA ARG A 154 5.26 -19.98 -14.28
C ARG A 154 4.65 -20.54 -15.56
N LYS A 155 3.35 -20.35 -15.77
CA LYS A 155 2.65 -20.79 -16.97
C LYS A 155 2.50 -19.68 -18.03
N GLY A 156 2.98 -18.47 -17.76
CA GLY A 156 2.77 -17.31 -18.65
C GLY A 156 1.34 -16.76 -18.63
N GLU A 157 0.53 -17.10 -17.62
CA GLU A 157 -0.89 -16.69 -17.54
C GLU A 157 -1.08 -15.25 -17.01
N LEU A 158 0.02 -14.55 -16.65
CA LEU A 158 0.01 -13.19 -16.11
C LEU A 158 0.43 -12.12 -17.14
N GLU A 159 0.83 -12.52 -18.34
CA GLU A 159 1.18 -11.61 -19.42
C GLU A 159 -0.06 -11.41 -20.30
N GLY A 160 -0.59 -10.18 -20.27
CA GLY A 160 -1.73 -9.72 -21.06
C GLY A 160 -1.64 -8.23 -21.30
#